data_AF-Q73NL2-F1
#
_entry.id   AF-Q73NL2-F1
#
_cell.length_a   1.000
_cell.length_b   1.000
_cell.length_c   1.000
_cell.angle_alpha   90.00
_cell.angle_beta   90.00
_cell.angle_gamma   90.00
#
_symmetry.space_group_name_H-M   'P 1'
#
loop_
_entity.id
_entity.type
_entity.pdbx_description
1 polymer ?
#
loop_
_entity_poly.entity_id
_entity_poly.type
_entity_poly.pdbx_seq_one_letter_code
_entity_poly.pdbx_strand_id
1 'polypeptide(L)'
;MTNEQVIEAVNRLTETYNALRDTFNTDFTEVKRQAAILQPLYKNGQIIWDGREDFQMTDEPLTNLIGVGTGTVAKYGKWYAQYMVKFTGHTVISNCETQTPVNYIVIKLKLPENKDGTFFIKRSNDDNWSHGIITAWMCNSDKSIKTLLGSQVADKHADYGKSVVFNPKNQDAWDSRYYQWTAFNYNKEDIIKNDEGYSYIALSSSVATWYIGGWAVAERNTDFMWTPTRIFDLDSYNPTNKSTYDSLSGGLTKSYFAANKKHTNVRIPYSKTGNLIIGVLCWADHYTPSPIFTGFKTNVEFDFDKIVCGNFAKIKQNLPNYQWGFIHVPENEVIQNTVEINGLKLLQFNIDVPENERAFHFAGMFTETEV
;
A
#
# COMPACT_ATOMS: atom_id res chain seq x y z
N MET A 1 36.71 -10.83 -56.70
CA MET A 1 36.33 -10.09 -55.48
C MET A 1 37.60 -9.48 -54.93
N THR A 2 37.66 -8.16 -54.81
CA THR A 2 38.85 -7.44 -54.30
C THR A 2 38.84 -7.41 -52.78
N ASN A 3 40.00 -7.20 -52.15
CA ASN A 3 40.09 -7.07 -50.69
C ASN A 3 39.21 -5.93 -50.14
N GLU A 4 39.06 -4.84 -50.88
CA GLU A 4 38.16 -3.73 -50.54
C GLU A 4 36.68 -4.15 -50.55
N GLN A 5 36.26 -4.96 -51.51
CA GLN A 5 34.89 -5.51 -51.57
C GLN A 5 34.60 -6.45 -50.38
N VAL A 6 35.61 -7.19 -49.91
CA VAL A 6 35.48 -8.06 -48.73
C VAL A 6 35.36 -7.24 -47.45
N ILE A 7 36.18 -6.18 -47.29
CA ILE A 7 36.13 -5.30 -46.12
C ILE A 7 34.79 -4.56 -46.06
N GLU A 8 34.31 -4.04 -47.19
CA GLU A 8 33.01 -3.37 -47.25
C GLU A 8 31.85 -4.32 -46.91
N ALA A 9 31.91 -5.57 -47.38
CA ALA A 9 30.93 -6.60 -47.03
C ALA A 9 30.93 -6.93 -45.53
N VAL A 10 32.12 -7.04 -44.92
CA VAL A 10 32.27 -7.29 -43.47
C VAL A 10 31.73 -6.13 -42.64
N ASN A 11 31.99 -4.88 -43.05
CA ASN A 11 31.48 -3.70 -42.36
C ASN A 11 29.95 -3.64 -42.41
N ARG A 12 29.34 -3.89 -43.58
CA ARG A 12 27.88 -3.96 -43.75
C ARG A 12 27.25 -5.07 -42.91
N LEU A 13 27.89 -6.24 -42.82
CA LEU A 13 27.47 -7.35 -41.96
C LEU A 13 27.52 -6.98 -40.48
N THR A 14 28.56 -6.26 -40.07
CA THR A 14 28.75 -5.82 -38.68
C THR A 14 27.71 -4.77 -38.29
N GLU A 15 27.43 -3.81 -39.16
CA GLU A 15 26.36 -2.81 -38.97
C GLU A 15 24.98 -3.48 -38.89
N THR A 16 24.71 -4.43 -39.78
CA THR A 16 23.44 -5.19 -39.78
C THR A 16 23.30 -5.99 -38.49
N TYR A 17 24.37 -6.64 -38.02
CA TYR A 17 24.36 -7.38 -36.75
C TYR A 17 24.11 -6.46 -35.56
N ASN A 18 24.78 -5.30 -35.50
CA ASN A 18 24.58 -4.34 -34.42
C ASN A 18 23.15 -3.79 -34.42
N ALA A 19 22.61 -3.40 -35.58
CA ALA A 19 21.22 -2.96 -35.71
C ALA A 19 20.24 -4.05 -35.24
N LEU A 20 20.43 -5.31 -35.67
CA LEU A 20 19.56 -6.42 -35.29
C LEU A 20 19.65 -6.73 -33.78
N ARG A 21 20.86 -6.67 -33.21
CA ARG A 21 21.09 -6.84 -31.77
C ARG A 21 20.42 -5.72 -30.97
N ASP A 22 20.54 -4.48 -31.43
CA ASP A 22 20.00 -3.33 -30.71
C ASP A 22 18.47 -3.29 -30.80
N THR A 23 17.88 -3.66 -31.95
CA THR A 23 16.42 -3.90 -32.08
C THR A 23 15.98 -5.04 -31.16
N PHE A 24 16.67 -6.19 -31.17
CA PHE A 24 16.30 -7.32 -30.32
C PHE A 24 16.39 -6.98 -28.82
N ASN A 25 17.41 -6.24 -28.41
CA ASN A 25 17.56 -5.78 -27.03
C ASN A 25 16.47 -4.78 -26.64
N THR A 26 16.10 -3.87 -27.54
CA THR A 26 15.02 -2.91 -27.31
C THR A 26 13.67 -3.62 -27.19
N ASP A 27 13.35 -4.49 -28.14
CA ASP A 27 12.10 -5.28 -28.13
C ASP A 27 12.03 -6.22 -26.93
N PHE A 28 13.14 -6.86 -26.56
CA PHE A 28 13.19 -7.75 -25.39
C PHE A 28 13.07 -6.98 -24.07
N THR A 29 13.64 -5.77 -23.99
CA THR A 29 13.48 -4.87 -22.84
C THR A 29 12.02 -4.43 -22.73
N GLU A 30 11.40 -4.08 -23.85
CA GLU A 30 9.97 -3.74 -23.89
C GLU A 30 9.08 -4.93 -23.51
N VAL A 31 9.36 -6.13 -24.01
CA VAL A 31 8.64 -7.36 -23.62
C VAL A 31 8.80 -7.65 -22.13
N LYS A 32 10.00 -7.50 -21.56
CA LYS A 32 10.24 -7.63 -20.12
C LYS A 32 9.48 -6.59 -19.32
N ARG A 33 9.45 -5.33 -19.78
CA ARG A 33 8.70 -4.23 -19.17
C ARG A 33 7.19 -4.54 -19.18
N GLN A 34 6.64 -4.94 -20.32
CA GLN A 34 5.23 -5.34 -20.46
C GLN A 34 4.90 -6.57 -19.58
N ALA A 35 5.78 -7.57 -19.54
CA ALA A 35 5.61 -8.75 -18.71
C ALA A 35 5.66 -8.44 -17.20
N ALA A 36 6.47 -7.45 -16.79
CA ALA A 36 6.55 -6.96 -15.41
C ALA A 36 5.27 -6.19 -15.01
N ILE A 37 4.74 -5.36 -15.90
CA ILE A 37 3.47 -4.61 -15.69
C ILE A 37 2.29 -5.57 -15.48
N LEU A 38 2.29 -6.71 -16.17
CA LEU A 38 1.22 -7.72 -16.11
C LEU A 38 1.34 -8.70 -14.92
N GLN A 39 2.42 -8.64 -14.12
CA GLN A 39 2.54 -9.52 -12.95
C GLN A 39 1.46 -9.19 -11.91
N PRO A 40 0.83 -10.21 -11.28
CA PRO A 40 -0.05 -9.96 -10.16
C PRO A 40 0.74 -9.38 -8.99
N LEU A 41 0.13 -8.47 -8.22
CA LEU A 41 0.73 -7.86 -7.03
C LEU A 41 1.28 -8.91 -6.06
N TYR A 42 0.53 -10.02 -5.92
CA TYR A 42 0.82 -11.10 -4.99
C TYR A 42 0.77 -12.48 -5.66
N LYS A 43 1.45 -13.44 -5.05
CA LYS A 43 1.37 -14.86 -5.38
C LYS A 43 1.38 -15.70 -4.11
N ASN A 44 1.06 -16.98 -4.24
CA ASN A 44 1.10 -17.95 -3.14
C ASN A 44 0.33 -17.45 -1.89
N GLY A 45 -0.81 -16.79 -2.13
CA GLY A 45 -1.67 -16.29 -1.06
C GLY A 45 -2.28 -17.42 -0.26
N GLN A 46 -2.25 -17.29 1.07
CA GLN A 46 -2.84 -18.20 2.02
C GLN A 46 -3.72 -17.42 3.00
N ILE A 47 -5.01 -17.72 3.00
CA ILE A 47 -5.92 -17.26 4.03
C ILE A 47 -5.74 -18.17 5.25
N ILE A 48 -5.35 -17.57 6.37
CA ILE A 48 -5.15 -18.29 7.64
C ILE A 48 -6.47 -18.34 8.40
N TRP A 49 -7.19 -17.21 8.42
CA TRP A 49 -8.52 -17.11 9.03
C TRP A 49 -9.41 -16.16 8.25
N ASP A 50 -10.65 -16.55 8.03
CA ASP A 50 -11.66 -15.77 7.32
C ASP A 50 -12.98 -15.64 8.10
N GLY A 51 -12.97 -15.82 9.43
CA GLY A 51 -14.12 -15.50 10.29
C GLY A 51 -15.32 -16.45 10.19
N ARG A 52 -15.10 -17.72 9.80
CA ARG A 52 -16.14 -18.78 9.78
C ARG A 52 -16.57 -19.23 11.18
N GLU A 53 -17.80 -19.77 11.24
CA GLU A 53 -18.55 -20.04 12.47
C GLU A 53 -18.03 -21.23 13.31
N ASP A 54 -17.28 -22.14 12.70
CA ASP A 54 -16.97 -23.46 13.28
C ASP A 54 -15.82 -23.47 14.30
N PHE A 55 -15.18 -22.32 14.57
CA PHE A 55 -14.00 -22.26 15.45
C PHE A 55 -14.36 -21.89 16.90
N GLN A 56 -13.88 -22.67 17.86
CA GLN A 56 -13.83 -22.31 19.28
C GLN A 56 -12.71 -21.31 19.56
N MET A 57 -12.81 -20.52 20.64
CA MET A 57 -11.75 -19.58 21.07
C MET A 57 -10.37 -20.25 21.28
N THR A 58 -10.38 -21.54 21.59
CA THR A 58 -9.20 -22.37 21.82
C THR A 58 -8.69 -23.07 20.57
N ASP A 59 -9.39 -22.95 19.44
CA ASP A 59 -8.98 -23.58 18.21
C ASP A 59 -7.93 -22.73 17.51
N GLU A 60 -7.01 -23.36 16.80
CA GLU A 60 -6.27 -22.66 15.75
C GLU A 60 -7.28 -22.21 14.67
N PRO A 61 -7.19 -20.98 14.15
CA PRO A 61 -6.08 -20.03 14.23
C PRO A 61 -6.20 -19.00 15.37
N LEU A 62 -7.14 -19.13 16.30
CA LEU A 62 -7.46 -18.09 17.30
C LEU A 62 -6.53 -18.11 18.50
N THR A 63 -5.98 -19.27 18.84
CA THR A 63 -4.83 -19.41 19.75
C THR A 63 -3.58 -18.67 19.26
N ASN A 64 -3.54 -18.29 17.99
CA ASN A 64 -2.46 -17.46 17.45
C ASN A 64 -2.59 -15.98 17.81
N LEU A 65 -3.72 -15.54 18.38
CA LEU A 65 -3.89 -14.18 18.88
C LEU A 65 -3.39 -14.09 20.32
N ILE A 66 -2.42 -13.21 20.55
CA ILE A 66 -1.80 -13.00 21.86
C ILE A 66 -1.99 -11.54 22.23
N GLY A 67 -2.63 -11.28 23.38
CA GLY A 67 -2.66 -9.95 23.97
C GLY A 67 -1.34 -9.63 24.67
N VAL A 68 -0.74 -8.48 24.37
CA VAL A 68 0.40 -7.93 25.10
C VAL A 68 -0.08 -6.74 25.94
N GLY A 69 0.33 -6.72 27.21
CA GLY A 69 -0.10 -5.69 28.16
C GLY A 69 -1.48 -5.97 28.77
N THR A 70 -2.26 -4.92 29.02
CA THR A 70 -3.59 -5.03 29.66
C THR A 70 -4.76 -5.08 28.66
N GLY A 71 -4.46 -5.05 27.36
CA GLY A 71 -5.46 -5.18 26.31
C GLY A 71 -6.18 -6.52 26.38
N THR A 72 -7.48 -6.52 26.09
CA THR A 72 -8.32 -7.73 26.16
C THR A 72 -8.81 -8.14 24.78
N VAL A 73 -8.70 -9.44 24.50
CA VAL A 73 -9.34 -10.11 23.37
C VAL A 73 -10.69 -10.65 23.85
N ALA A 74 -11.78 -10.09 23.33
CA ALA A 74 -13.14 -10.51 23.69
C ALA A 74 -13.72 -11.44 22.61
N LYS A 75 -14.59 -12.35 23.06
CA LYS A 75 -15.22 -13.39 22.23
C LYS A 75 -16.01 -12.79 21.05
N TYR A 76 -16.09 -13.59 19.99
CA TYR A 76 -16.65 -13.25 18.69
C TYR A 76 -18.04 -12.61 18.74
N GLY A 77 -18.19 -11.47 18.06
CA GLY A 77 -19.50 -10.96 17.64
C GLY A 77 -19.79 -11.39 16.20
N LYS A 78 -21.02 -11.81 15.91
CA LYS A 78 -21.48 -12.01 14.53
C LYS A 78 -21.98 -10.69 13.97
N TRP A 79 -21.46 -10.26 12.83
CA TRP A 79 -21.89 -9.05 12.13
C TRP A 79 -21.95 -9.30 10.64
N TYR A 80 -23.10 -8.98 10.01
CA TYR A 80 -23.40 -9.21 8.60
C TYR A 80 -22.85 -10.53 8.01
N ALA A 81 -23.06 -11.64 8.73
CA ALA A 81 -22.69 -13.02 8.35
C ALA A 81 -21.23 -13.46 8.56
N GLN A 82 -20.41 -12.75 9.34
CA GLN A 82 -19.07 -13.21 9.75
C GLN A 82 -18.83 -13.03 11.24
N TYR A 83 -18.01 -13.90 11.82
CA TYR A 83 -17.49 -13.78 13.18
C TYR A 83 -16.28 -12.86 13.20
N MET A 84 -16.28 -11.91 14.14
CA MET A 84 -15.21 -10.93 14.30
C MET A 84 -14.64 -11.01 15.71
N VAL A 85 -13.33 -10.96 15.85
CA VAL A 85 -12.68 -10.82 17.15
C VAL A 85 -12.73 -9.36 17.57
N LYS A 86 -13.15 -9.10 18.80
CA LYS A 86 -13.19 -7.75 19.39
C LYS A 86 -11.96 -7.51 20.25
N PHE A 87 -11.37 -6.33 20.11
CA PHE A 87 -10.22 -5.88 20.88
C PHE A 87 -10.58 -4.61 21.65
N THR A 88 -10.26 -4.58 22.95
CA THR A 88 -10.54 -3.44 23.84
C THR A 88 -9.37 -3.14 24.76
N GLY A 89 -9.19 -1.87 25.14
CA GLY A 89 -8.16 -1.47 26.12
C GLY A 89 -6.73 -1.47 25.56
N HIS A 90 -6.57 -1.45 24.24
CA HIS A 90 -5.28 -1.35 23.56
C HIS A 90 -4.83 0.11 23.43
N THR A 91 -3.53 0.33 23.23
CA THR A 91 -2.97 1.67 23.06
C THR A 91 -3.48 2.27 21.75
N VAL A 92 -4.26 3.34 21.83
CA VAL A 92 -4.73 4.06 20.64
C VAL A 92 -3.55 4.74 19.94
N ILE A 93 -3.36 4.46 18.65
CA ILE A 93 -2.29 5.03 17.83
C ILE A 93 -2.89 5.97 16.78
N SER A 94 -2.65 7.27 16.95
CA SER A 94 -3.01 8.29 15.96
C SER A 94 -1.79 8.89 15.27
N ASN A 95 -0.57 8.67 15.80
CA ASN A 95 0.69 9.16 15.24
C ASN A 95 1.82 8.15 15.49
N CYS A 96 2.30 7.50 14.44
CA CYS A 96 3.31 6.44 14.54
C CYS A 96 4.73 6.96 14.75
N GLU A 97 4.99 8.25 14.56
CA GLU A 97 6.30 8.86 14.82
C GLU A 97 6.54 9.05 16.32
N THR A 98 5.50 9.46 17.04
CA THR A 98 5.60 9.84 18.46
C THR A 98 4.98 8.83 19.41
N GLN A 99 4.22 7.87 18.90
CA GLN A 99 3.54 6.86 19.71
C GLN A 99 4.01 5.46 19.35
N THR A 100 4.34 4.71 20.40
CA THR A 100 4.71 3.31 20.33
C THR A 100 3.71 2.54 21.21
N PRO A 101 3.02 1.50 20.70
CA PRO A 101 1.99 0.83 21.47
C PRO A 101 2.59 0.03 22.62
N VAL A 102 1.99 0.15 23.82
CA VAL A 102 2.37 -0.65 25.00
C VAL A 102 1.37 -1.79 25.26
N ASN A 103 0.12 -1.61 24.86
CA ASN A 103 -0.92 -2.62 24.86
C ASN A 103 -1.34 -2.89 23.41
N TYR A 104 -1.04 -4.07 22.88
CA TYR A 104 -1.30 -4.42 21.48
C TYR A 104 -1.63 -5.91 21.32
N ILE A 105 -2.12 -6.26 20.14
CA ILE A 105 -2.40 -7.64 19.76
C ILE A 105 -1.27 -8.16 18.90
N VAL A 106 -0.85 -9.39 19.12
CA VAL A 106 0.13 -10.08 18.28
C VAL A 106 -0.55 -11.25 17.59
N ILE A 107 -0.37 -11.35 16.28
CA ILE A 107 -0.74 -12.54 15.51
C ILE A 107 0.52 -13.40 15.33
N LYS A 108 0.47 -14.65 15.81
CA LYS A 108 1.47 -15.70 15.60
C LYS A 108 1.21 -16.40 14.26
N LEU A 109 2.17 -16.42 13.34
CA LEU A 109 2.00 -17.09 12.04
C LEU A 109 3.33 -17.52 11.43
N LYS A 110 3.32 -18.48 10.51
CA LYS A 110 4.54 -18.94 9.82
C LYS A 110 4.73 -18.15 8.52
N LEU A 111 5.63 -17.17 8.53
CA LEU A 111 5.99 -16.40 7.34
C LEU A 111 7.04 -17.13 6.47
N PRO A 112 7.02 -16.95 5.13
CA PRO A 112 8.07 -17.44 4.23
C PRO A 112 9.40 -16.75 4.50
N GLU A 113 10.52 -17.49 4.59
CA GLU A 113 11.83 -16.93 5.02
C GLU A 113 12.58 -16.17 3.93
N ASN A 114 12.33 -16.48 2.66
CA ASN A 114 13.21 -16.06 1.56
C ASN A 114 12.53 -15.10 0.58
N LYS A 115 11.38 -14.52 0.97
CA LYS A 115 10.55 -13.68 0.11
C LYS A 115 9.99 -12.50 0.88
N ASP A 116 10.05 -11.33 0.25
CA ASP A 116 9.21 -10.22 0.66
C ASP A 116 7.75 -10.66 0.53
N GLY A 117 6.91 -10.13 1.39
CA GLY A 117 5.52 -10.52 1.40
C GLY A 117 4.60 -9.44 1.89
N THR A 118 3.34 -9.83 1.99
CA THR A 118 2.26 -8.95 2.39
C THR A 118 1.41 -9.69 3.40
N PHE A 119 1.19 -9.04 4.54
CA PHE A 119 0.26 -9.45 5.56
C PHE A 119 -1.06 -8.71 5.35
N PHE A 120 -2.17 -9.43 5.39
CA PHE A 120 -3.48 -8.87 5.17
C PHE A 120 -4.34 -8.98 6.41
N ILE A 121 -5.06 -7.91 6.72
CA ILE A 121 -6.14 -7.90 7.70
C ILE A 121 -7.46 -7.72 6.98
N LYS A 122 -8.41 -8.61 7.26
CA LYS A 122 -9.79 -8.46 6.84
C LYS A 122 -10.50 -7.60 7.88
N ARG A 123 -10.90 -6.40 7.46
CA ARG A 123 -11.65 -5.46 8.30
C ARG A 123 -13.10 -5.92 8.45
N SER A 124 -13.66 -5.68 9.62
CA SER A 124 -15.10 -5.70 9.88
C SER A 124 -15.82 -4.58 9.14
N ASN A 125 -16.90 -4.89 8.42
CA ASN A 125 -17.68 -3.91 7.67
C ASN A 125 -18.84 -3.37 8.51
N ASP A 126 -18.55 -2.34 9.29
CA ASP A 126 -19.60 -1.50 9.88
C ASP A 126 -19.73 -0.24 9.04
N ASP A 127 -20.94 0.31 8.97
CA ASP A 127 -21.28 1.47 8.16
C ASP A 127 -20.65 2.77 8.69
N ASN A 128 -19.92 2.69 9.80
CA ASN A 128 -19.28 3.81 10.48
C ASN A 128 -17.76 3.60 10.64
N TRP A 129 -17.02 4.72 10.77
CA TRP A 129 -15.56 4.73 10.91
C TRP A 129 -15.05 4.26 12.30
N SER A 130 -15.92 3.69 13.15
CA SER A 130 -15.59 3.36 14.54
C SER A 130 -14.55 2.24 14.70
N HIS A 131 -14.08 1.65 13.60
CA HIS A 131 -13.05 0.61 13.57
C HIS A 131 -11.62 1.16 13.43
N GLY A 132 -11.47 2.48 13.22
CA GLY A 132 -10.19 3.21 13.21
C GLY A 132 -9.23 2.83 12.07
N ILE A 133 -8.00 3.34 12.10
CA ILE A 133 -6.87 2.91 11.27
C ILE A 133 -6.13 1.81 12.02
N ILE A 134 -5.75 0.72 11.34
CA ILE A 134 -4.93 -0.35 11.93
C ILE A 134 -3.49 -0.05 11.56
N THR A 135 -2.62 -0.09 12.55
CA THR A 135 -1.17 -0.02 12.37
C THR A 135 -0.58 -1.38 12.68
N ALA A 136 0.36 -1.83 11.86
CA ALA A 136 1.02 -3.13 11.99
C ALA A 136 2.54 -2.97 12.18
N TRP A 137 3.13 -3.87 12.95
CA TRP A 137 4.57 -3.96 13.15
C TRP A 137 5.04 -5.42 13.05
N MET A 138 6.22 -5.63 12.48
CA MET A 138 6.98 -6.86 12.70
C MET A 138 7.50 -6.88 14.13
N CYS A 139 7.51 -8.05 14.74
CA CYS A 139 8.00 -8.27 16.09
C CYS A 139 9.27 -9.12 16.11
N ASN A 140 10.00 -9.02 17.23
CA ASN A 140 11.00 -9.99 17.66
C ASN A 140 10.33 -11.30 18.10
N SER A 141 11.13 -12.35 18.34
CA SER A 141 10.63 -13.65 18.83
C SER A 141 10.03 -13.57 20.25
N ASP A 142 10.44 -12.59 21.05
CA ASP A 142 9.86 -12.29 22.36
C ASP A 142 8.52 -11.52 22.28
N LYS A 143 8.06 -11.20 21.05
CA LYS A 143 6.84 -10.46 20.68
C LYS A 143 6.92 -8.95 20.85
N SER A 144 8.06 -8.41 21.30
CA SER A 144 8.30 -6.96 21.27
C SER A 144 8.30 -6.45 19.83
N ILE A 145 7.70 -5.28 19.61
CA ILE A 145 7.69 -4.60 18.30
C ILE A 145 9.10 -4.23 17.84
N LYS A 146 9.35 -4.32 16.55
CA LYS A 146 10.65 -4.06 15.91
C LYS A 146 10.52 -3.08 14.74
N THR A 147 9.87 -3.49 13.66
CA THR A 147 9.79 -2.70 12.41
C THR A 147 8.34 -2.31 12.14
N LEU A 148 8.08 -1.03 11.91
CA LEU A 148 6.76 -0.55 11.49
C LEU A 148 6.47 -0.99 10.04
N LEU A 149 5.35 -1.67 9.83
CA LEU A 149 4.88 -2.03 8.48
C LEU A 149 3.96 -0.95 7.87
N GLY A 150 3.43 -0.09 8.72
CA GLY A 150 2.59 1.05 8.34
C GLY A 150 1.18 0.97 8.88
N SER A 151 0.37 1.93 8.43
CA SER A 151 -1.00 2.18 8.86
C SER A 151 -1.95 2.09 7.67
N GLN A 152 -3.05 1.36 7.84
CA GLN A 152 -4.02 1.10 6.78
C GLN A 152 -5.46 1.11 7.28
N VAL A 153 -6.37 1.50 6.40
CA VAL A 153 -7.81 1.39 6.63
C VAL A 153 -8.50 0.95 5.35
N ALA A 154 -9.63 0.29 5.53
CA ALA A 154 -10.53 -0.07 4.46
C ALA A 154 -11.06 1.20 3.74
N ASP A 155 -11.03 1.21 2.41
CA ASP A 155 -11.64 2.28 1.61
C ASP A 155 -13.17 2.14 1.65
N LYS A 156 -13.91 3.07 2.27
CA LYS A 156 -15.36 2.86 2.45
C LYS A 156 -16.11 2.76 1.11
N HIS A 157 -16.76 1.61 0.87
CA HIS A 157 -17.68 1.33 -0.23
C HIS A 157 -19.14 1.28 0.24
N ALA A 158 -20.06 1.88 -0.52
CA ALA A 158 -21.48 1.95 -0.14
C ALA A 158 -22.24 0.63 -0.34
N ASP A 159 -21.86 -0.21 -1.31
CA ASP A 159 -22.66 -1.42 -1.64
C ASP A 159 -21.85 -2.66 -2.05
N TYR A 160 -20.51 -2.57 -2.15
CA TYR A 160 -19.67 -3.68 -2.59
C TYR A 160 -18.29 -3.63 -1.94
N GLY A 161 -17.97 -4.57 -1.05
CA GLY A 161 -16.68 -4.67 -0.34
C GLY A 161 -15.51 -5.10 -1.23
N LYS A 162 -15.23 -4.40 -2.33
CA LYS A 162 -14.05 -4.65 -3.15
C LYS A 162 -12.93 -3.73 -2.68
N SER A 163 -11.76 -4.28 -2.37
CA SER A 163 -10.57 -3.45 -2.21
C SER A 163 -10.16 -2.92 -3.59
N VAL A 164 -9.94 -1.61 -3.71
CA VAL A 164 -9.50 -0.93 -4.94
C VAL A 164 -8.26 -1.58 -5.53
N VAL A 165 -7.39 -2.09 -4.67
CA VAL A 165 -6.02 -2.50 -5.02
C VAL A 165 -5.85 -4.01 -5.07
N PHE A 166 -6.65 -4.79 -4.34
CA PHE A 166 -6.41 -6.22 -4.17
C PHE A 166 -7.35 -7.09 -5.01
N ASN A 167 -7.66 -6.67 -6.24
CA ASN A 167 -8.42 -7.50 -7.17
C ASN A 167 -7.49 -8.21 -8.18
N PRO A 168 -6.88 -9.35 -7.80
CA PRO A 168 -6.62 -10.36 -8.78
C PRO A 168 -7.92 -11.12 -9.00
N LYS A 169 -8.42 -11.14 -10.24
CA LYS A 169 -9.34 -12.17 -10.74
C LYS A 169 -8.76 -13.61 -10.65
N ASN A 170 -7.84 -13.90 -9.74
CA ASN A 170 -7.06 -15.14 -9.71
C ASN A 170 -7.22 -16.00 -8.45
N GLN A 171 -7.99 -15.63 -7.42
CA GLN A 171 -8.26 -16.56 -6.32
C GLN A 171 -9.62 -16.26 -5.66
N ASP A 172 -10.61 -17.12 -5.92
CA ASP A 172 -12.00 -17.03 -5.40
C ASP A 172 -12.11 -16.90 -3.86
N ALA A 173 -11.01 -17.12 -3.13
CA ALA A 173 -10.95 -17.04 -1.67
C ALA A 173 -10.90 -15.60 -1.11
N TRP A 174 -10.49 -14.61 -1.92
CA TRP A 174 -10.30 -13.22 -1.47
C TRP A 174 -11.51 -12.32 -1.70
N ASP A 175 -12.42 -12.73 -2.59
CA ASP A 175 -13.66 -12.03 -2.89
C ASP A 175 -14.73 -12.38 -1.84
N SER A 176 -15.01 -11.45 -0.93
CA SER A 176 -16.12 -11.59 0.00
C SER A 176 -17.01 -10.36 -0.07
N ARG A 177 -18.30 -10.59 -0.32
CA ARG A 177 -19.34 -9.58 -0.62
C ARG A 177 -19.36 -8.40 0.36
N TYR A 178 -18.92 -8.63 1.60
CA TYR A 178 -19.06 -7.71 2.72
C TYR A 178 -17.73 -7.23 3.32
N TYR A 179 -16.55 -7.50 2.76
CA TYR A 179 -15.30 -7.26 3.50
C TYR A 179 -14.13 -6.81 2.64
N GLN A 180 -13.33 -5.92 3.22
CA GLN A 180 -12.14 -5.38 2.59
C GLN A 180 -10.88 -5.84 3.32
N TRP A 181 -9.94 -6.34 2.53
CA TRP A 181 -8.59 -6.60 2.99
C TRP A 181 -7.77 -5.32 2.96
N THR A 182 -7.03 -5.06 4.03
CA THR A 182 -5.96 -4.06 4.08
C THR A 182 -4.62 -4.77 4.09
N ALA A 183 -3.64 -4.26 3.35
CA ALA A 183 -2.35 -4.91 3.14
C ALA A 183 -1.20 -4.16 3.82
N PHE A 184 -0.32 -4.91 4.46
CA PHE A 184 0.90 -4.43 5.08
C PHE A 184 2.08 -5.19 4.47
N ASN A 185 2.93 -4.48 3.72
CA ASN A 185 4.12 -5.09 3.13
C ASN A 185 5.19 -5.31 4.22
N TYR A 186 5.87 -6.45 4.17
CA TYR A 186 7.05 -6.74 4.97
C TYR A 186 8.20 -7.18 4.07
N ASN A 187 9.43 -6.83 4.45
CA ASN A 187 10.62 -7.35 3.78
C ASN A 187 11.08 -8.65 4.46
N LYS A 188 11.69 -9.55 3.69
CA LYS A 188 12.20 -10.81 4.26
C LYS A 188 13.24 -10.59 5.36
N GLU A 189 14.01 -9.51 5.27
CA GLU A 189 15.06 -9.15 6.23
C GLU A 189 14.50 -8.74 7.60
N ASP A 190 13.23 -8.35 7.66
CA ASP A 190 12.56 -7.97 8.90
C ASP A 190 12.02 -9.19 9.66
N ILE A 191 11.93 -10.36 9.01
CA ILE A 191 11.35 -11.58 9.57
C ILE A 191 12.26 -12.18 10.62
N ILE A 192 11.77 -12.21 11.86
CA ILE A 192 12.38 -12.96 12.96
C ILE A 192 11.45 -14.12 13.31
N LYS A 193 12.04 -15.29 13.52
CA LYS A 193 11.33 -16.51 13.92
C LYS A 193 11.74 -16.95 15.32
N ASN A 194 10.81 -17.58 16.02
CA ASN A 194 11.13 -18.36 17.21
C ASN A 194 11.65 -19.76 16.82
N ASP A 195 12.04 -20.55 17.82
CA ASP A 195 12.57 -21.92 17.64
C ASP A 195 11.57 -22.89 16.99
N GLU A 196 10.26 -22.57 17.05
CA GLU A 196 9.18 -23.32 16.40
C GLU A 196 8.90 -22.86 14.94
N GLY A 197 9.65 -21.88 14.44
CA GLY A 197 9.52 -21.33 13.09
C GLY A 197 8.38 -20.32 12.89
N TYR A 198 7.77 -19.82 13.97
CA TYR A 198 6.73 -18.79 13.91
C TYR A 198 7.31 -17.39 13.98
N SER A 199 6.69 -16.49 13.22
CA SER A 199 6.88 -15.05 13.25
C SER A 199 5.66 -14.38 13.89
N TYR A 200 5.83 -13.11 14.24
CA TYR A 200 4.86 -12.35 15.01
C TYR A 200 4.64 -10.98 14.37
N ILE A 201 3.37 -10.61 14.19
CA ILE A 201 2.96 -9.28 13.72
C ILE A 201 2.08 -8.65 14.78
N ALA A 202 2.53 -7.51 15.32
CA ALA A 202 1.74 -6.71 16.23
C ALA A 202 0.76 -5.81 15.48
N LEU A 203 -0.39 -5.57 16.10
CA LEU A 203 -1.47 -4.73 15.61
C LEU A 203 -1.96 -3.83 16.72
N SER A 204 -2.17 -2.56 16.37
CA SER A 204 -2.93 -1.62 17.16
C SER A 204 -3.88 -0.82 16.27
N SER A 205 -4.74 -0.02 16.89
CA SER A 205 -5.76 0.77 16.18
C SER A 205 -5.78 2.22 16.63
N SER A 206 -6.30 3.11 15.79
CA SER A 206 -6.56 4.51 16.10
C SER A 206 -7.83 4.74 16.93
N VAL A 207 -8.46 3.66 17.41
CA VAL A 207 -9.65 3.69 18.27
C VAL A 207 -9.53 2.64 19.38
N ALA A 208 -10.19 2.90 20.52
CA ALA A 208 -10.06 2.06 21.71
C ALA A 208 -10.75 0.69 21.59
N THR A 209 -11.76 0.58 20.73
CA THR A 209 -12.48 -0.66 20.43
C THR A 209 -12.45 -0.88 18.93
N TRP A 210 -11.95 -2.03 18.49
CA TRP A 210 -11.82 -2.37 17.08
C TRP A 210 -11.92 -3.88 16.90
N TYR A 211 -12.04 -4.31 15.64
CA TYR A 211 -12.34 -5.69 15.32
C TYR A 211 -11.53 -6.18 14.12
N ILE A 212 -11.25 -7.48 14.10
CA ILE A 212 -10.67 -8.18 12.94
C ILE A 212 -11.62 -9.31 12.55
N GLY A 213 -11.91 -9.40 11.25
CA GLY A 213 -12.70 -10.49 10.67
C GLY A 213 -11.86 -11.59 10.02
N GLY A 214 -10.54 -11.46 9.97
CA GLY A 214 -9.67 -12.41 9.28
C GLY A 214 -8.26 -11.89 9.07
N TRP A 215 -7.34 -12.79 8.76
CA TRP A 215 -6.00 -12.45 8.31
C TRP A 215 -5.44 -13.49 7.33
N ALA A 216 -4.54 -13.02 6.49
CA ALA A 216 -3.93 -13.81 5.43
C ALA A 216 -2.52 -13.32 5.16
N VAL A 217 -1.76 -14.11 4.41
CA VAL A 217 -0.41 -13.75 3.95
C VAL A 217 -0.26 -14.10 2.48
N ALA A 218 0.61 -13.38 1.77
CA ALA A 218 1.02 -13.73 0.42
C ALA A 218 2.48 -13.33 0.20
N GLU A 219 3.11 -13.96 -0.80
CA GLU A 219 4.37 -13.49 -1.33
C GLU A 219 4.15 -12.27 -2.22
N ARG A 220 5.05 -11.31 -2.12
CA ARG A 220 4.99 -10.05 -2.85
C ARG A 220 5.81 -10.16 -4.13
N ASN A 221 5.22 -9.82 -5.27
CA ASN A 221 5.91 -9.76 -6.56
C ASN A 221 6.37 -8.35 -6.94
N THR A 222 5.73 -7.33 -6.36
CA THR A 222 5.89 -5.92 -6.70
C THR A 222 6.10 -5.13 -5.42
N ASP A 223 6.89 -4.06 -5.44
CA ASP A 223 7.07 -3.20 -4.26
C ASP A 223 5.94 -2.18 -4.07
N PHE A 224 4.89 -2.25 -4.90
CA PHE A 224 3.63 -1.52 -4.81
C PHE A 224 3.11 -1.39 -3.36
N MET A 225 2.81 -0.16 -2.94
CA MET A 225 2.22 0.17 -1.63
C MET A 225 1.03 1.12 -1.79
N TRP A 226 -0.18 0.67 -1.45
CA TRP A 226 -1.36 1.53 -1.38
C TRP A 226 -1.39 2.33 -0.08
N THR A 227 -1.80 3.59 -0.17
CA THR A 227 -2.06 4.48 0.95
C THR A 227 -3.46 5.09 0.79
N PRO A 228 -4.45 4.65 1.58
CA PRO A 228 -5.81 5.14 1.48
C PRO A 228 -5.91 6.59 1.97
N THR A 229 -6.88 7.35 1.46
CA THR A 229 -6.95 8.81 1.71
C THR A 229 -7.01 9.19 3.20
N ARG A 230 -7.60 8.32 4.04
CA ARG A 230 -7.71 8.54 5.49
C ARG A 230 -6.39 8.57 6.25
N ILE A 231 -5.29 8.15 5.61
CA ILE A 231 -3.96 8.29 6.19
C ILE A 231 -3.48 9.75 6.09
N PHE A 232 -3.92 10.48 5.06
CA PHE A 232 -3.52 11.86 4.78
C PHE A 232 -4.36 12.90 5.53
N ASP A 233 -5.56 12.53 5.99
CA ASP A 233 -6.43 13.41 6.78
C ASP A 233 -6.23 13.26 8.31
N LEU A 234 -5.39 12.31 8.74
CA LEU A 234 -5.05 12.04 10.14
C LEU A 234 -3.54 12.18 10.40
N ASP A 235 -3.14 12.18 11.67
CA ASP A 235 -1.75 12.40 12.11
C ASP A 235 -0.85 11.15 12.00
N SER A 236 -1.24 10.13 11.24
CA SER A 236 -0.62 8.80 11.32
C SER A 236 0.88 8.80 11.05
N TYR A 237 1.33 9.64 10.12
CA TYR A 237 2.75 9.84 9.82
C TYR A 237 3.25 11.24 10.16
N ASN A 238 2.54 11.98 11.02
CA ASN A 238 2.93 13.33 11.47
C ASN A 238 3.18 14.34 10.32
N PRO A 239 2.23 14.52 9.37
CA PRO A 239 2.37 15.54 8.35
C PRO A 239 2.22 16.95 8.94
N THR A 240 2.86 17.96 8.33
CA THR A 240 2.66 19.37 8.74
C THR A 240 1.27 19.86 8.31
N ASN A 241 0.82 19.47 7.11
CA ASN A 241 -0.50 19.79 6.59
C ASN A 241 -1.24 18.51 6.16
N LYS A 242 -2.55 18.49 6.42
CA LYS A 242 -3.42 17.34 6.17
C LYS A 242 -4.37 17.63 5.01
N SER A 243 -4.83 16.57 4.36
CA SER A 243 -6.04 16.67 3.55
C SER A 243 -7.27 16.78 4.46
N THR A 244 -8.36 17.29 3.91
CA THR A 244 -9.67 17.33 4.57
C THR A 244 -10.57 16.25 3.98
N TYR A 245 -11.19 15.43 4.83
CA TYR A 245 -12.24 14.51 4.40
C TYR A 245 -13.40 15.29 3.77
N ASP A 246 -13.87 14.84 2.61
CA ASP A 246 -15.03 15.43 1.93
C ASP A 246 -16.26 14.54 2.06
N SER A 247 -16.23 13.38 1.40
CA SER A 247 -17.42 12.56 1.19
C SER A 247 -17.08 11.14 0.74
N LEU A 248 -18.12 10.35 0.46
CA LEU A 248 -18.00 9.11 -0.28
C LEU A 248 -18.42 9.34 -1.72
N SER A 249 -17.58 8.94 -2.66
CA SER A 249 -17.81 9.24 -4.07
C SER A 249 -17.27 8.13 -4.95
N GLY A 250 -18.06 7.63 -5.90
CA GLY A 250 -17.72 6.41 -6.66
C GLY A 250 -17.52 5.18 -5.78
N GLY A 251 -18.08 5.18 -4.57
CA GLY A 251 -17.86 4.14 -3.57
C GLY A 251 -16.48 4.16 -2.92
N LEU A 252 -15.75 5.27 -2.98
CA LEU A 252 -14.48 5.46 -2.28
C LEU A 252 -14.54 6.65 -1.35
N THR A 253 -13.72 6.60 -0.30
CA THR A 253 -13.50 7.77 0.54
C THR A 253 -12.74 8.81 -0.26
N LYS A 254 -13.27 10.02 -0.28
CA LYS A 254 -12.68 11.15 -0.99
C LYS A 254 -12.24 12.21 0.01
N SER A 255 -11.01 12.66 -0.12
CA SER A 255 -10.48 13.81 0.61
C SER A 255 -9.93 14.83 -0.38
N TYR A 256 -9.58 16.01 0.13
CA TYR A 256 -8.99 17.06 -0.69
C TYR A 256 -7.89 17.84 0.03
N PHE A 257 -6.95 18.34 -0.77
CA PHE A 257 -6.10 19.46 -0.38
C PHE A 257 -6.74 20.76 -0.87
N ALA A 258 -6.95 21.72 0.04
CA ALA A 258 -7.64 22.97 -0.27
C ALA A 258 -6.86 23.81 -1.29
N ALA A 259 -7.58 24.51 -2.16
CA ALA A 259 -7.04 25.48 -3.09
C ALA A 259 -6.42 26.70 -2.37
N ASN A 260 -5.55 27.40 -3.09
CA ASN A 260 -4.88 28.64 -2.65
C ASN A 260 -4.04 28.40 -1.39
N LYS A 261 -3.49 27.18 -1.26
CA LYS A 261 -2.71 26.74 -0.09
C LYS A 261 -1.57 25.84 -0.53
N LYS A 262 -0.41 26.09 0.09
CA LYS A 262 0.70 25.15 0.11
C LYS A 262 0.54 24.19 1.28
N HIS A 263 0.48 22.91 0.98
CA HIS A 263 0.46 21.81 1.95
C HIS A 263 1.85 21.20 2.02
N THR A 264 2.49 21.32 3.17
CA THR A 264 3.89 20.94 3.37
C THR A 264 4.03 19.64 4.15
N ASN A 265 5.15 18.94 3.90
CA ASN A 265 5.49 17.70 4.59
C ASN A 265 4.35 16.65 4.54
N VAL A 266 3.75 16.48 3.37
CA VAL A 266 2.90 15.32 3.10
C VAL A 266 3.81 14.10 3.01
N ARG A 267 3.39 12.98 3.62
CA ARG A 267 4.22 11.78 3.74
C ARG A 267 3.51 10.57 3.20
N ILE A 268 4.20 9.80 2.36
CA ILE A 268 3.68 8.56 1.78
C ILE A 268 4.70 7.42 1.93
N PRO A 269 4.29 6.22 2.38
CA PRO A 269 5.20 5.10 2.54
C PRO A 269 5.62 4.51 1.19
N TYR A 270 6.83 3.98 1.14
CA TYR A 270 7.37 3.24 -0.01
C TYR A 270 8.29 2.10 0.47
N SER A 271 8.51 1.10 -0.39
CA SER A 271 9.22 -0.11 0.03
C SER A 271 10.66 -0.22 -0.46
N LYS A 272 10.97 0.13 -1.72
CA LYS A 272 12.33 0.02 -2.27
C LYS A 272 12.81 1.42 -2.66
N THR A 273 14.11 1.66 -2.47
CA THR A 273 14.75 2.92 -2.87
C THR A 273 15.19 2.80 -4.33
N GLY A 274 14.94 3.85 -5.11
CA GLY A 274 15.18 3.94 -6.55
C GLY A 274 14.38 5.13 -7.10
N ASN A 275 14.24 5.22 -8.42
CA ASN A 275 13.23 6.11 -9.00
C ASN A 275 11.84 5.60 -8.56
N LEU A 276 11.00 6.50 -8.07
CA LEU A 276 9.67 6.16 -7.60
C LEU A 276 8.61 6.84 -8.45
N ILE A 277 7.54 6.10 -8.73
CA ILE A 277 6.29 6.68 -9.22
C ILE A 277 5.29 6.77 -8.08
N ILE A 278 4.65 7.93 -7.93
CA ILE A 278 3.47 8.10 -7.08
C ILE A 278 2.24 8.13 -7.98
N GLY A 279 1.42 7.09 -7.92
CA GLY A 279 0.13 7.08 -8.59
C GLY A 279 -0.96 7.64 -7.69
N VAL A 280 -1.64 8.69 -8.12
CA VAL A 280 -2.74 9.34 -7.38
C VAL A 280 -4.06 9.04 -8.06
N LEU A 281 -5.03 8.52 -7.30
CA LEU A 281 -6.39 8.28 -7.79
C LEU A 281 -7.22 9.56 -7.62
N CYS A 282 -7.21 10.40 -8.64
CA CYS A 282 -7.78 11.74 -8.68
C CYS A 282 -9.26 11.73 -9.08
N TRP A 283 -10.06 12.66 -8.55
CA TRP A 283 -11.43 12.87 -9.02
C TRP A 283 -11.46 13.48 -10.44
N ALA A 284 -12.29 12.92 -11.32
CA ALA A 284 -12.22 13.11 -12.77
C ALA A 284 -13.15 14.20 -13.36
N ASP A 285 -14.03 14.82 -12.56
CA ASP A 285 -15.15 15.70 -12.99
C ASP A 285 -14.75 17.10 -13.55
N HIS A 286 -13.72 17.13 -14.39
CA HIS A 286 -13.33 18.24 -15.28
C HIS A 286 -12.80 19.52 -14.60
N TYR A 287 -11.57 19.91 -14.96
CA TYR A 287 -10.69 20.86 -14.25
C TYR A 287 -10.26 20.37 -12.87
N THR A 288 -9.75 19.13 -12.81
CA THR A 288 -8.93 18.68 -11.68
C THR A 288 -7.77 19.66 -11.56
N PRO A 289 -7.56 20.29 -10.40
CA PRO A 289 -6.47 21.23 -10.24
C PRO A 289 -5.15 20.59 -10.66
N SER A 290 -4.20 21.41 -11.10
CA SER A 290 -2.85 20.97 -11.41
C SER A 290 -1.98 21.30 -10.21
N PRO A 291 -2.03 20.48 -9.14
CA PRO A 291 -1.15 20.70 -8.02
C PRO A 291 0.29 20.59 -8.47
N ILE A 292 1.14 21.42 -7.88
CA ILE A 292 2.58 21.35 -8.07
C ILE A 292 3.14 20.50 -6.94
N PHE A 293 3.85 19.42 -7.30
CA PHE A 293 4.50 18.53 -6.35
C PHE A 293 5.98 18.89 -6.27
N THR A 294 6.50 19.06 -5.06
CA THR A 294 7.92 19.36 -4.85
C THR A 294 8.49 18.53 -3.71
N GLY A 295 9.79 18.25 -3.74
CA GLY A 295 10.49 17.65 -2.60
C GLY A 295 10.38 18.52 -1.35
N PHE A 296 10.10 17.92 -0.20
CA PHE A 296 9.90 18.68 1.04
C PHE A 296 11.14 19.51 1.45
N LYS A 297 12.34 18.91 1.37
CA LYS A 297 13.61 19.52 1.78
C LYS A 297 14.25 20.30 0.63
N THR A 298 14.16 19.78 -0.59
CA THR A 298 14.84 20.32 -1.78
C THR A 298 14.03 21.42 -2.46
N ASN A 299 12.69 21.39 -2.34
CA ASN A 299 11.73 22.18 -3.13
C ASN A 299 11.89 22.00 -4.65
N VAL A 300 12.58 20.93 -5.10
CA VAL A 300 12.66 20.57 -6.52
C VAL A 300 11.29 20.08 -6.98
N GLU A 301 10.80 20.62 -8.09
CA GLU A 301 9.54 20.22 -8.71
C GLU A 301 9.65 18.83 -9.32
N PHE A 302 8.62 18.02 -9.14
CA PHE A 302 8.51 16.68 -9.70
C PHE A 302 7.66 16.72 -10.96
N ASP A 303 8.06 15.94 -11.97
CA ASP A 303 7.30 15.80 -13.19
C ASP A 303 5.94 15.14 -12.87
N PHE A 304 4.86 15.75 -13.36
CA PHE A 304 3.50 15.31 -13.11
C PHE A 304 2.72 15.16 -14.42
N ASP A 305 2.47 13.92 -14.80
CA ASP A 305 1.74 13.59 -16.01
C ASP A 305 0.35 13.02 -15.69
N LYS A 306 -0.65 13.46 -16.46
CA LYS A 306 -2.04 13.00 -16.37
C LYS A 306 -2.31 12.07 -17.56
N ILE A 307 -2.33 10.77 -17.33
CA ILE A 307 -2.70 9.78 -18.36
C ILE A 307 -4.17 9.40 -18.16
N VAL A 308 -5.02 9.65 -19.17
CA VAL A 308 -6.39 9.12 -19.21
C VAL A 308 -6.31 7.60 -19.10
N CYS A 309 -6.93 7.03 -18.06
CA CYS A 309 -6.70 5.63 -17.74
C CYS A 309 -7.27 4.70 -18.81
N GLY A 310 -6.38 3.86 -19.36
CA GLY A 310 -6.75 2.77 -20.26
C GLY A 310 -6.37 1.38 -19.76
N ASN A 311 -5.30 1.19 -18.96
CA ASN A 311 -4.86 -0.13 -18.45
C ASN A 311 -3.72 -0.01 -17.40
N PHE A 312 -3.94 0.53 -16.19
CA PHE A 312 -3.00 0.18 -15.11
C PHE A 312 -3.29 -1.27 -14.70
N ALA A 313 -2.52 -2.21 -15.25
CA ALA A 313 -2.83 -3.64 -15.22
C ALA A 313 -3.04 -4.22 -13.82
N LYS A 314 -2.55 -3.55 -12.77
CA LYS A 314 -2.66 -3.95 -11.37
C LYS A 314 -3.95 -3.50 -10.68
N ILE A 315 -4.64 -2.46 -11.17
CA ILE A 315 -5.91 -1.96 -10.64
C ILE A 315 -6.97 -2.04 -11.75
N LYS A 316 -7.65 -3.18 -11.84
CA LYS A 316 -8.58 -3.51 -12.93
C LYS A 316 -10.04 -3.13 -12.67
N GLN A 317 -10.34 -2.43 -11.58
CA GLN A 317 -11.71 -2.07 -11.24
C GLN A 317 -12.13 -0.79 -11.96
N ASN A 318 -13.32 -0.81 -12.58
CA ASN A 318 -13.93 0.41 -13.12
C ASN A 318 -14.35 1.31 -11.94
N LEU A 319 -13.74 2.49 -11.85
CA LEU A 319 -14.01 3.49 -10.82
C LEU A 319 -14.59 4.74 -11.50
N PRO A 320 -15.92 4.81 -11.68
CA PRO A 320 -16.54 5.95 -12.32
C PRO A 320 -16.19 7.22 -11.53
N ASN A 321 -15.88 8.30 -12.26
CA ASN A 321 -15.46 9.60 -11.72
C ASN A 321 -14.04 9.68 -11.16
N TYR A 322 -13.18 8.67 -11.38
CA TYR A 322 -11.76 8.75 -11.04
C TYR A 322 -10.85 8.57 -12.26
N GLN A 323 -9.67 9.18 -12.18
CA GLN A 323 -8.58 9.04 -13.14
C GLN A 323 -7.24 8.96 -12.40
N TRP A 324 -6.21 8.41 -13.05
CA TRP A 324 -4.87 8.36 -12.46
C TRP A 324 -4.05 9.59 -12.88
N GLY A 325 -3.38 10.20 -11.91
CA GLY A 325 -2.25 11.10 -12.13
C GLY A 325 -0.97 10.43 -11.63
N PHE A 326 0.15 10.70 -12.27
CA PHE A 326 1.44 10.09 -11.95
C PHE A 326 2.49 11.16 -11.69
N ILE A 327 3.16 11.04 -10.55
CA ILE A 327 4.25 11.92 -10.14
C ILE A 327 5.53 11.10 -10.20
N HIS A 328 6.52 11.57 -10.94
CA HIS A 328 7.79 10.89 -11.14
C HIS A 328 8.84 11.51 -10.20
N VAL A 329 9.42 10.68 -9.35
CA VAL A 329 10.35 11.13 -8.31
C VAL A 329 11.72 10.46 -8.54
N PRO A 330 12.72 11.22 -9.00
CA PRO A 330 14.07 10.71 -9.19
C PRO A 330 14.69 10.16 -7.90
N GLU A 331 15.54 9.13 -8.02
CA GLU A 331 16.16 8.46 -6.87
C GLU A 331 16.87 9.42 -5.90
N ASN A 332 17.58 10.44 -6.42
CA ASN A 332 18.24 11.44 -5.59
C ASN A 332 17.25 12.24 -4.74
N GLU A 333 16.08 12.58 -5.30
CA GLU A 333 15.01 13.26 -4.58
C GLU A 333 14.36 12.33 -3.55
N VAL A 334 14.20 11.04 -3.87
CA VAL A 334 13.73 10.04 -2.91
C VAL A 334 14.67 9.97 -1.70
N ILE A 335 15.97 9.84 -1.93
CA ILE A 335 16.97 9.75 -0.86
C ILE A 335 16.96 11.02 -0.01
N GLN A 336 16.99 12.20 -0.63
CA GLN A 336 17.07 13.48 0.08
C GLN A 336 15.80 13.77 0.88
N ASN A 337 14.63 13.42 0.34
CA ASN A 337 13.33 13.74 0.93
C ASN A 337 12.72 12.57 1.73
N THR A 338 13.48 11.52 2.03
CA THR A 338 12.99 10.45 2.91
C THR A 338 13.13 10.83 4.39
N VAL A 339 12.14 10.42 5.17
CA VAL A 339 12.23 10.23 6.62
C VAL A 339 11.91 8.77 6.94
N GLU A 340 12.51 8.24 8.01
CA GLU A 340 12.26 6.88 8.47
C GLU A 340 11.59 6.90 9.85
N ILE A 341 10.49 6.16 9.99
CA ILE A 341 9.79 5.96 11.27
C ILE A 341 9.85 4.48 11.61
N ASN A 342 10.68 4.10 12.60
CA ASN A 342 10.81 2.71 13.06
C ASN A 342 11.02 1.71 11.89
N GLY A 343 11.91 2.03 10.95
CA GLY A 343 12.20 1.23 9.76
C GLY A 343 11.26 1.45 8.55
N LEU A 344 10.09 2.09 8.74
CA LEU A 344 9.22 2.44 7.61
C LEU A 344 9.74 3.71 6.92
N LYS A 345 10.08 3.59 5.64
CA LYS A 345 10.48 4.72 4.80
C LYS A 345 9.26 5.50 4.31
N LEU A 346 9.32 6.81 4.47
CA LEU A 346 8.29 7.75 4.04
C LEU A 346 8.92 8.82 3.16
N LEU A 347 8.41 8.98 1.95
CA LEU A 347 8.77 10.09 1.08
C LEU A 347 8.03 11.34 1.55
N GLN A 348 8.77 12.42 1.81
CA GLN A 348 8.24 13.72 2.19
C GLN A 348 8.14 14.64 0.96
N PHE A 349 6.97 15.21 0.71
CA PHE A 349 6.77 16.13 -0.41
C PHE A 349 5.80 17.24 -0.03
N ASN A 350 5.80 18.32 -0.81
CA ASN A 350 4.81 19.39 -0.71
C ASN A 350 3.82 19.28 -1.87
N ILE A 351 2.62 19.79 -1.64
CA ILE A 351 1.56 19.93 -2.64
C ILE A 351 1.12 21.39 -2.61
N ASP A 352 1.35 22.12 -3.69
CA ASP A 352 0.81 23.46 -3.87
C ASP A 352 -0.42 23.38 -4.77
N VAL A 353 -1.55 23.93 -4.32
CA VAL A 353 -2.77 24.04 -5.13
C VAL A 353 -2.97 25.54 -5.46
N PRO A 354 -2.65 25.99 -6.69
CA PRO A 354 -2.60 27.41 -7.06
C PRO A 354 -3.90 28.21 -6.87
N GLU A 355 -3.81 29.53 -6.93
CA GLU A 355 -4.89 30.46 -6.55
C GLU A 355 -6.16 30.40 -7.43
N ASN A 356 -6.01 29.95 -8.68
CA ASN A 356 -7.09 29.86 -9.67
C ASN A 356 -7.58 28.41 -9.88
N GLU A 357 -7.21 27.52 -8.97
CA GLU A 357 -7.48 26.10 -9.06
C GLU A 357 -8.58 25.67 -8.09
N ARG A 358 -9.26 24.56 -8.40
CA ARG A 358 -10.17 23.94 -7.43
C ARG A 358 -9.37 23.19 -6.36
N ALA A 359 -10.03 22.77 -5.29
CA ALA A 359 -9.39 21.87 -4.33
C ALA A 359 -8.98 20.54 -5.00
N PHE A 360 -7.82 20.01 -4.64
CA PHE A 360 -7.27 18.78 -5.23
C PHE A 360 -7.87 17.55 -4.54
N HIS A 361 -8.86 16.94 -5.20
CA HIS A 361 -9.62 15.80 -4.68
C HIS A 361 -9.04 14.47 -5.15
N PHE A 362 -8.91 13.52 -4.21
CA PHE A 362 -8.34 12.20 -4.44
C PHE A 362 -8.94 11.15 -3.50
N ALA A 363 -8.82 9.86 -3.87
CA ALA A 363 -9.27 8.73 -3.06
C ALA A 363 -8.14 7.90 -2.43
N GLY A 364 -6.91 8.10 -2.89
CA GLY A 364 -5.71 7.48 -2.32
C GLY A 364 -4.52 7.64 -3.24
N MET A 365 -3.38 7.14 -2.79
CA MET A 365 -2.11 7.19 -3.51
C MET A 365 -1.39 5.85 -3.39
N PHE A 366 -0.58 5.48 -4.38
CA PHE A 366 0.38 4.39 -4.23
C PHE A 366 1.80 4.84 -4.55
N THR A 367 2.77 4.09 -4.05
CA THR A 367 4.17 4.17 -4.48
C THR A 367 4.61 2.84 -5.09
N GLU A 368 5.47 2.91 -6.11
CA GLU A 368 6.12 1.75 -6.73
C GLU A 368 7.48 2.19 -7.31
N THR A 369 8.45 1.28 -7.41
CA THR A 369 9.68 1.56 -8.15
C THR A 369 9.37 1.71 -9.64
N GLU A 370 9.83 2.81 -10.24
CA GLU A 370 9.71 3.07 -11.67
C GLU A 370 10.80 2.30 -12.43
N VAL A 371 10.40 1.54 -13.47
CA VAL A 371 11.26 0.61 -14.22
C VAL A 371 11.60 1.13 -15.60
#